data_AF-A0A1C5TTJ4-F1
#
_entry.id   AF-A0A1C5TTJ4-F1
#
_cell.length_a   1.000
_cell.length_b   1.000
_cell.length_c   1.000
_cell.angle_alpha   90.00
_cell.angle_beta   90.00
_cell.angle_gamma   90.00
#
_symmetry.space_group_name_H-M   'P 1'
#
loop_
_entity.id
_entity.type
_entity.pdbx_description
1 polymer ?
#
loop_
_entity_poly.entity_id
_entity_poly.type
_entity_poly.pdbx_seq_one_letter_code
_entity_poly.pdbx_strand_id
1 'polypeptide(L)'
;MKRNLKLISLYIAALLVLATVGCATKENKETNNSAAVEAADLLYQATVSPNEQYTESDADVVYYTVEIYQNEENDIIVSADSNSEFFDRMQYVIPCDEKISEADIQVEWTTLMGNPKPAKDDQLAVAQVTISENGEIISQRKINFARKAIEVIADAGN
;
A
#
# COMPACT_ATOMS: atom_id res chain seq x y z
N MET A 1 -56.94 -27.72 34.28
CA MET A 1 -56.19 -26.64 33.58
C MET A 1 -54.98 -26.24 34.40
N LYS A 2 -53.88 -25.85 33.73
CA LYS A 2 -52.54 -25.48 34.24
C LYS A 2 -51.52 -26.64 34.33
N ARG A 3 -51.20 -27.19 33.16
CA ARG A 3 -49.92 -27.82 32.85
C ARG A 3 -49.18 -26.90 31.87
N ASN A 4 -47.84 -26.85 31.98
CA ASN A 4 -46.89 -26.35 30.98
C ASN A 4 -46.41 -24.88 31.09
N LEU A 5 -45.85 -24.49 32.24
CA LEU A 5 -44.97 -23.30 32.33
C LEU A 5 -43.46 -23.65 32.33
N LYS A 6 -43.09 -24.94 32.29
CA LYS A 6 -41.68 -25.38 32.20
C LYS A 6 -41.15 -25.56 30.78
N LEU A 7 -42.00 -25.38 29.76
CA LEU A 7 -41.61 -25.52 28.34
C LEU A 7 -41.08 -24.23 27.70
N ILE A 8 -41.20 -23.08 28.38
CA ILE A 8 -40.72 -21.79 27.87
C ILE A 8 -39.30 -21.49 28.37
N SER A 9 -38.90 -22.02 29.53
CA SER A 9 -37.54 -21.85 30.08
C SER A 9 -36.48 -22.76 29.44
N LEU A 10 -36.89 -23.78 28.67
CA LEU A 10 -35.96 -24.68 27.98
C LEU A 10 -35.72 -24.27 26.52
N TYR A 11 -36.54 -23.37 25.97
CA TYR A 11 -36.40 -22.84 24.61
C TYR A 11 -35.41 -21.68 24.50
N ILE A 12 -35.05 -21.04 25.61
CA ILE A 12 -34.10 -19.91 25.64
C ILE A 12 -32.64 -20.43 25.70
N ALA A 13 -32.42 -21.69 26.06
CA ALA A 13 -31.09 -22.29 26.17
C ALA A 13 -30.62 -23.06 24.92
N ALA A 14 -31.41 -23.11 23.84
CA ALA A 14 -31.16 -23.99 22.69
C ALA A 14 -30.98 -23.25 21.35
N LEU A 15 -30.67 -21.94 21.36
CA LEU A 15 -30.64 -21.11 20.13
C LEU A 15 -29.39 -20.24 20.01
N LEU A 16 -28.22 -20.77 20.39
CA LEU A 16 -26.94 -20.05 20.26
C LEU A 16 -25.78 -20.95 19.83
N VAL A 17 -26.06 -21.86 18.89
CA VAL A 17 -25.01 -22.59 18.17
C VAL A 17 -25.37 -22.63 16.69
N LEU A 18 -24.43 -22.16 15.86
CA LEU A 18 -24.35 -22.14 14.39
C LEU A 18 -24.83 -20.88 13.67
N ALA A 19 -23.89 -19.94 13.50
CA ALA A 19 -23.52 -19.43 12.18
C ALA A 19 -22.07 -18.91 12.25
N THR A 20 -21.11 -19.82 12.09
CA THR A 20 -19.75 -19.50 11.68
C THR A 20 -19.78 -19.09 10.20
N VAL A 21 -19.84 -17.78 9.93
CA VAL A 21 -19.10 -17.10 8.85
C VAL A 21 -18.93 -15.66 9.32
N GLY A 22 -18.00 -15.47 10.26
CA GLY A 22 -17.40 -14.15 10.40
C GLY A 22 -16.59 -13.95 9.12
N CYS A 23 -17.06 -13.09 8.23
CA CYS A 23 -16.21 -12.51 7.19
C CYS A 23 -14.89 -12.17 7.87
N ALA A 24 -13.79 -12.76 7.40
CA ALA A 24 -12.51 -12.10 7.54
C ALA A 24 -12.70 -10.75 6.87
N THR A 25 -13.00 -9.71 7.65
CA THR A 25 -12.56 -8.38 7.30
C THR A 25 -11.07 -8.56 7.06
N LYS A 26 -10.68 -8.59 5.77
CA LYS A 26 -9.32 -8.30 5.35
C LYS A 26 -9.09 -6.88 5.85
N GLU A 27 -8.73 -6.76 7.13
CA GLU A 27 -8.06 -5.57 7.62
C GLU A 27 -6.85 -5.46 6.71
N ASN A 28 -6.87 -4.45 5.84
CA ASN A 28 -5.71 -4.08 5.07
C ASN A 28 -4.70 -3.64 6.13
N LYS A 29 -3.92 -4.61 6.60
CA LYS A 29 -2.97 -4.42 7.68
C LYS A 29 -1.83 -3.65 7.04
N GLU A 30 -1.96 -2.33 7.02
CA GLU A 30 -0.82 -1.42 6.90
C GLU A 30 0.08 -1.70 8.09
N THR A 31 0.87 -2.75 7.92
CA THR A 31 1.84 -3.19 8.89
C THR A 31 3.07 -2.38 8.55
N ASN A 32 3.41 -1.41 9.39
CA ASN A 32 4.71 -0.72 9.35
C ASN A 32 5.80 -1.76 9.69
N ASN A 33 6.05 -2.69 8.76
CA ASN A 33 6.90 -3.84 8.96
C ASN A 33 8.29 -3.50 8.41
N SER A 34 8.97 -2.58 9.10
CA SER A 34 10.38 -2.25 8.84
C SER A 34 11.29 -3.49 8.83
N ALA A 35 10.86 -4.62 9.43
CA ALA A 35 11.61 -5.87 9.45
C ALA A 35 11.55 -6.67 8.12
N ALA A 36 10.60 -6.38 7.21
CA ALA A 36 10.48 -7.12 5.95
C ALA A 36 11.56 -6.73 4.92
N VAL A 37 12.11 -5.51 5.01
CA VAL A 37 13.12 -4.99 4.07
C VAL A 37 14.54 -5.51 4.38
N GLU A 38 14.83 -5.85 5.64
CA GLU A 38 16.18 -6.22 6.10
C GLU A 38 16.75 -7.51 5.46
N ALA A 39 15.92 -8.31 4.79
CA ALA A 39 16.32 -9.54 4.09
C ALA A 39 15.89 -9.59 2.60
N ALA A 40 15.49 -8.45 2.03
CA ALA A 40 14.97 -8.37 0.66
C ALA A 40 15.96 -7.67 -0.29
N ASP A 41 16.03 -8.14 -1.54
CA ASP A 41 16.89 -7.54 -2.57
C ASP A 41 16.21 -6.29 -3.13
N LEU A 42 16.92 -5.15 -3.16
CA LEU A 42 16.43 -3.94 -3.84
C LEU A 42 16.43 -4.16 -5.35
N LEU A 43 15.27 -4.04 -5.98
CA LEU A 43 15.10 -4.18 -7.43
C LEU A 43 15.06 -2.82 -8.15
N TYR A 44 14.42 -1.83 -7.54
CA TYR A 44 14.23 -0.53 -8.15
C TYR A 44 14.12 0.60 -7.13
N GLN A 45 14.63 1.78 -7.48
CA GLN A 45 14.50 3.00 -6.71
C GLN A 45 14.21 4.18 -7.64
N ALA A 46 13.20 4.97 -7.31
CA ALA A 46 12.92 6.24 -7.97
C ALA A 46 12.78 7.36 -6.93
N THR A 47 13.51 8.44 -7.14
CA THR A 47 13.48 9.63 -6.28
C THR A 47 13.18 10.87 -7.10
N VAL A 48 12.32 11.74 -6.58
CA VAL A 48 12.04 13.07 -7.14
C VAL A 48 12.04 14.12 -6.04
N SER A 49 12.30 15.38 -6.42
CA SER A 49 12.05 16.52 -5.55
C SER A 49 10.85 17.33 -6.04
N PRO A 50 9.84 17.59 -5.19
CA PRO A 50 8.72 18.46 -5.55
C PRO A 50 9.11 19.95 -5.56
N ASN A 51 10.15 20.33 -4.80
CA ASN A 51 10.43 21.73 -4.46
C ASN A 51 11.86 22.20 -4.77
N GLU A 52 12.77 21.36 -5.24
CA GLU A 52 14.18 21.72 -5.52
C GLU A 52 14.30 22.99 -6.38
N GLN A 53 13.47 23.14 -7.40
CA GLN A 53 13.48 24.31 -8.30
C GLN A 53 12.93 25.60 -7.67
N TYR A 54 12.32 25.50 -6.49
CA TYR A 54 11.56 26.59 -5.86
C TYR A 54 12.08 26.97 -4.47
N THR A 55 13.07 26.25 -3.95
CA THR A 55 13.76 26.59 -2.71
C THR A 55 15.11 27.25 -3.00
N GLU A 56 15.49 28.21 -2.16
CA GLU A 56 16.81 28.87 -2.23
C GLU A 56 17.85 28.17 -1.35
N SER A 57 17.42 27.21 -0.52
CA SER A 57 18.23 26.51 0.45
C SER A 57 18.21 25.01 0.18
N ASP A 58 19.39 24.42 -0.03
CA ASP A 58 19.55 22.97 -0.19
C ASP A 58 19.04 22.18 1.02
N ALA A 59 19.08 22.79 2.21
CA ALA A 59 18.58 22.18 3.44
C ALA A 59 17.05 22.03 3.47
N ASP A 60 16.34 22.82 2.66
CA ASP A 60 14.88 22.80 2.57
C ASP A 60 14.37 21.95 1.39
N VAL A 61 15.28 21.32 0.63
CA VAL A 61 14.91 20.44 -0.48
C VAL A 61 14.30 19.16 0.09
N VAL A 62 13.08 18.87 -0.35
CA VAL A 62 12.35 17.65 -0.02
C VAL A 62 12.60 16.62 -1.12
N TYR A 63 12.72 15.36 -0.73
CA TYR A 63 12.77 14.22 -1.64
C TYR A 63 11.64 13.25 -1.30
N TYR A 64 11.02 12.73 -2.34
CA TYR A 64 10.12 11.59 -2.29
C TYR A 64 10.82 10.42 -2.97
N THR A 65 10.85 9.27 -2.29
CA THR A 65 11.51 8.07 -2.77
C THR A 65 10.52 6.91 -2.74
N VAL A 66 10.48 6.16 -3.83
CA VAL A 66 9.83 4.84 -3.90
C VAL A 66 10.92 3.81 -4.13
N GLU A 67 10.97 2.81 -3.25
CA GLU A 67 11.86 1.66 -3.32
C GLU A 67 11.04 0.39 -3.43
N ILE A 68 11.49 -0.53 -4.29
CA ILE A 68 10.81 -1.79 -4.54
C ILE A 68 11.82 -2.90 -4.32
N TYR A 69 11.50 -3.76 -3.38
CA TYR A 69 12.29 -4.92 -3.00
C TYR A 69 11.56 -6.21 -3.35
N GLN A 70 12.29 -7.30 -3.48
CA GLN A 70 11.73 -8.64 -3.52
C GLN A 70 12.44 -9.53 -2.49
N ASN A 71 11.66 -10.21 -1.65
CA ASN A 71 12.22 -11.08 -0.61
C ASN A 71 12.46 -12.51 -1.12
N GLU A 72 12.98 -13.39 -0.26
CA GLU A 72 13.26 -14.80 -0.60
C GLU A 72 11.99 -15.62 -0.91
N GLU A 73 10.82 -15.19 -0.45
CA GLU A 73 9.51 -15.79 -0.74
C GLU A 73 8.88 -15.24 -2.02
N ASN A 74 9.62 -14.41 -2.77
CA ASN A 74 9.19 -13.66 -3.96
C ASN A 74 8.17 -12.54 -3.70
N ASP A 75 7.72 -12.32 -2.47
CA ASP A 75 6.87 -11.16 -2.16
C ASP A 75 7.59 -9.85 -2.50
N ILE A 76 6.85 -8.96 -3.14
CA ILE A 76 7.34 -7.64 -3.53
C ILE A 76 6.93 -6.64 -2.47
N ILE A 77 7.91 -5.93 -1.92
CA ILE A 77 7.70 -4.90 -0.90
C ILE A 77 7.92 -3.55 -1.55
N VAL A 78 6.88 -2.73 -1.57
CA VAL A 78 6.99 -1.33 -2.02
C VAL A 78 7.04 -0.43 -0.80
N SER A 79 8.12 0.34 -0.70
CA SER A 79 8.37 1.31 0.36
C SER A 79 8.36 2.71 -0.23
N ALA A 80 7.61 3.61 0.41
CA ALA A 80 7.58 5.03 0.09
C ALA A 80 8.11 5.83 1.27
N ASP A 81 9.04 6.74 1.01
CA ASP A 81 9.71 7.50 2.06
C ASP A 81 10.00 8.95 1.63
N SER A 82 10.23 9.80 2.62
CA SER A 82 10.63 11.18 2.40
C SER A 82 11.56 11.68 3.50
N ASN A 83 12.47 12.58 3.17
CA ASN A 83 13.28 13.30 4.16
C ASN A 83 12.48 14.37 4.93
N SER A 84 11.20 14.57 4.62
CA SER A 84 10.34 15.51 5.33
C SER A 84 9.82 14.91 6.64
N GLU A 85 9.95 15.65 7.74
CA GLU A 85 9.35 15.28 9.04
C GLU A 85 7.82 15.13 8.97
N PHE A 86 7.19 15.70 7.93
CA PHE A 86 5.76 15.61 7.73
C PHE A 86 5.32 14.31 7.07
N PHE A 87 6.21 13.40 6.69
CA PHE A 87 5.85 12.14 6.03
C PHE A 87 6.41 10.96 6.80
N ASP A 88 5.53 10.01 7.12
CA ASP A 88 5.91 8.76 7.76
C ASP A 88 6.06 7.72 6.65
N ARG A 89 7.14 6.93 6.69
CA ARG A 89 7.37 5.85 5.72
C ARG A 89 6.14 4.95 5.63
N MET A 90 5.66 4.72 4.41
CA MET A 90 4.54 3.82 4.12
C MET A 90 5.05 2.60 3.37
N GLN A 91 4.48 1.43 3.64
CA GLN A 91 4.86 0.18 2.98
C GLN A 91 3.63 -0.67 2.67
N TYR A 92 3.72 -1.42 1.58
CA TYR A 92 2.77 -2.47 1.28
C TYR A 92 3.47 -3.65 0.60
N VAL A 93 2.85 -4.83 0.71
CA VAL A 93 3.36 -6.07 0.14
C VAL A 93 2.43 -6.53 -0.99
N ILE A 94 3.01 -7.08 -2.05
CA ILE A 94 2.33 -7.73 -3.16
C ILE A 94 2.86 -9.17 -3.21
N PRO A 95 2.01 -10.19 -2.99
CA PRO A 95 2.39 -11.57 -3.24
C PRO A 95 2.78 -11.75 -4.69
N CYS A 96 3.88 -12.47 -4.96
CA CYS A 96 4.34 -12.80 -6.31
C CYS A 96 4.78 -14.25 -6.33
N ASP A 97 4.47 -14.97 -7.41
CA ASP A 97 4.84 -16.37 -7.52
C ASP A 97 6.30 -16.51 -8.00
N GLU A 98 6.74 -15.59 -8.87
CA GLU A 98 8.04 -15.65 -9.53
C GLU A 98 8.91 -14.41 -9.24
N LYS A 99 10.22 -14.53 -9.53
CA LYS A 99 11.12 -13.39 -9.48
C LYS A 99 10.80 -12.43 -10.62
N ILE A 100 10.69 -11.15 -10.30
CA ILE A 100 10.55 -10.07 -11.29
C ILE A 100 11.88 -9.34 -11.49
N SER A 101 11.92 -8.49 -12.51
CA SER A 101 13.07 -7.64 -12.81
C SER A 101 12.69 -6.17 -12.83
N GLU A 102 13.68 -5.28 -12.97
CA GLU A 102 13.44 -3.85 -13.15
C GLU A 102 12.52 -3.54 -14.35
N ALA A 103 12.55 -4.35 -15.40
CA ALA A 103 11.73 -4.16 -16.59
C ALA A 103 10.21 -4.35 -16.33
N ASP A 104 9.87 -5.03 -15.24
CA ASP A 104 8.49 -5.31 -14.83
C ASP A 104 7.91 -4.21 -13.94
N ILE A 105 8.71 -3.20 -13.62
CA ILE A 105 8.43 -2.12 -12.69
C ILE A 105 8.29 -0.80 -13.44
N GLN A 106 7.22 -0.06 -13.16
CA GLN A 106 7.06 1.31 -13.62
C GLN A 106 6.65 2.22 -12.48
N VAL A 107 7.35 3.35 -12.33
CA VAL A 107 6.98 4.43 -11.40
C VAL A 107 6.82 5.73 -12.18
N GLU A 108 5.59 6.25 -12.19
CA GLU A 108 5.25 7.51 -12.86
C GLU A 108 4.87 8.57 -11.82
N TRP A 109 5.52 9.73 -11.88
CA TRP A 109 5.27 10.83 -10.97
C TRP A 109 4.30 11.85 -11.58
N THR A 110 3.33 12.27 -10.77
CA THR A 110 2.38 13.31 -11.14
C THR A 110 2.17 14.29 -10.01
N THR A 111 1.62 15.45 -10.35
CA THR A 111 1.13 16.42 -9.39
C THR A 111 -0.16 15.93 -8.72
N LEU A 112 -0.64 16.65 -7.70
CA LEU A 112 -1.91 16.30 -7.06
C LEU A 112 -3.10 16.44 -8.03
N MET A 113 -2.98 17.29 -9.06
CA MET A 113 -3.96 17.43 -10.13
C MET A 113 -3.79 16.41 -11.26
N GLY A 114 -2.79 15.52 -11.17
CA GLY A 114 -2.52 14.48 -12.17
C GLY A 114 -1.69 14.95 -13.36
N ASN A 115 -1.04 16.12 -13.28
CA ASN A 115 -0.17 16.59 -14.37
C ASN A 115 1.18 15.88 -14.31
N PRO A 116 1.76 15.45 -15.44
CA PRO A 116 3.10 14.86 -15.47
C PRO A 116 4.21 15.91 -15.34
N LYS A 117 3.90 17.18 -15.65
CA LYS A 117 4.85 18.29 -15.56
C LYS A 117 4.47 19.20 -14.39
N PRO A 118 5.34 19.36 -13.38
CA PRO A 118 5.05 20.20 -12.24
C PRO A 118 5.15 21.69 -12.60
N ALA A 119 4.46 22.52 -11.82
CA ALA A 119 4.58 23.97 -11.78
C ALA A 119 4.70 24.43 -10.32
N LYS A 120 5.05 25.70 -10.10
CA LYS A 120 5.23 26.24 -8.74
C LYS A 120 4.02 25.99 -7.84
N ASP A 121 2.82 26.14 -8.38
CA ASP A 121 1.54 25.99 -7.66
C ASP A 121 0.92 24.59 -7.84
N ASP A 122 1.62 23.69 -8.55
CA ASP A 122 1.20 22.30 -8.81
C ASP A 122 2.43 21.40 -8.86
N GLN A 123 3.00 21.12 -7.69
CA GLN A 123 4.22 20.34 -7.55
C GLN A 123 3.93 18.83 -7.59
N LEU A 124 4.96 18.02 -7.85
CA LEU A 124 4.83 16.56 -7.78
C LEU A 124 4.40 16.13 -6.37
N ALA A 125 3.49 15.17 -6.30
CA ALA A 125 2.95 14.71 -5.03
C ALA A 125 2.51 13.23 -5.04
N VAL A 126 2.39 12.63 -6.22
CA VAL A 126 1.82 11.30 -6.38
C VAL A 126 2.75 10.44 -7.23
N ALA A 127 3.11 9.27 -6.71
CA ALA A 127 3.74 8.20 -7.50
C ALA A 127 2.68 7.16 -7.85
N GLN A 128 2.54 6.82 -9.13
CA GLN A 128 1.82 5.63 -9.55
C GLN A 128 2.84 4.52 -9.77
N VAL A 129 2.70 3.43 -9.00
CA VAL A 129 3.55 2.24 -9.09
C VAL A 129 2.75 1.14 -9.79
N THR A 130 3.26 0.68 -10.93
CA THR A 130 2.74 -0.45 -11.69
C THR A 130 3.75 -1.58 -11.64
N ILE A 131 3.30 -2.77 -11.26
CA ILE A 131 4.11 -3.98 -11.20
C ILE A 131 3.44 -5.03 -12.08
N SER A 132 4.24 -5.67 -12.93
CA SER A 132 3.78 -6.75 -13.81
C SER A 132 4.50 -8.06 -13.51
N GLU A 133 3.87 -9.18 -13.85
CA GLU A 133 4.49 -10.51 -13.87
C GLU A 133 4.10 -11.16 -15.20
N ASN A 134 5.07 -11.69 -15.94
CA ASN A 134 4.84 -12.33 -17.24
C ASN A 134 4.08 -11.43 -18.26
N GLY A 135 4.22 -10.10 -18.15
CA GLY A 135 3.57 -9.11 -19.00
C GLY A 135 2.14 -8.72 -18.58
N GLU A 136 1.63 -9.27 -17.49
CA GLU A 136 0.32 -8.92 -16.92
C GLU A 136 0.47 -8.05 -15.67
N ILE A 137 -0.34 -7.00 -15.54
CA ILE A 137 -0.29 -6.11 -14.38
C ILE A 137 -0.87 -6.85 -13.16
N ILE A 138 -0.03 -7.13 -12.17
CA ILE A 138 -0.44 -7.77 -10.91
C ILE A 138 -0.79 -6.76 -9.82
N SER A 139 -0.25 -5.55 -9.90
CA SER A 139 -0.58 -4.46 -8.97
C SER A 139 -0.37 -3.10 -9.61
N GLN A 140 -1.34 -2.21 -9.41
CA GLN A 140 -1.23 -0.79 -9.73
C GLN A 140 -1.77 0.04 -8.58
N ARG A 141 -0.93 0.87 -7.96
CA ARG A 141 -1.30 1.68 -6.78
C ARG A 141 -0.75 3.10 -6.89
N LYS A 142 -1.49 4.07 -6.36
CA LYS A 142 -1.04 5.46 -6.25
C LYS A 142 -0.65 5.76 -4.81
N ILE A 143 0.57 6.23 -4.62
CA ILE A 143 1.11 6.69 -3.35
C ILE A 143 1.07 8.21 -3.36
N ASN A 144 0.26 8.79 -2.47
CA ASN A 144 0.13 10.24 -2.34
C ASN A 144 0.95 10.75 -1.15
N PHE A 145 2.07 11.40 -1.44
CA PHE A 145 2.99 11.95 -0.44
C PHE A 145 2.40 13.15 0.32
N ALA A 146 1.54 13.94 -0.33
CA ALA A 146 0.88 15.09 0.31
C ALA A 146 -0.26 14.67 1.26
N ARG A 147 -0.95 13.57 0.95
CA ARG A 147 -2.11 13.08 1.72
C ARG A 147 -1.79 11.89 2.62
N LYS A 148 -0.57 11.34 2.55
CA LYS A 148 -0.16 10.12 3.26
C LYS A 148 -1.14 8.96 3.04
N ALA A 149 -1.43 8.66 1.78
CA ALA A 149 -2.42 7.66 1.43
C ALA A 149 -1.96 6.80 0.26
N ILE A 150 -2.34 5.53 0.31
CA ILE A 150 -2.19 4.59 -0.81
C ILE A 150 -3.58 4.29 -1.36
N GLU A 151 -3.74 4.49 -2.66
CA GLU A 151 -4.95 4.13 -3.40
C GLU A 151 -4.66 2.92 -4.29
N VAL A 152 -5.49 1.88 -4.18
CA VAL A 152 -5.40 0.69 -5.03
C VAL A 152 -6.20 0.92 -6.30
N ILE A 153 -5.54 0.84 -7.46
CA ILE A 153 -6.17 0.99 -8.78
C ILE A 153 -6.49 -0.39 -9.38
N ALA A 154 -5.50 -1.28 -9.33
CA ALA A 154 -5.63 -2.68 -9.74
C ALA A 154 -4.84 -3.57 -8.79
N ASP A 155 -5.37 -4.76 -8.55
CA ASP A 155 -4.77 -5.79 -7.72
C ASP A 155 -5.23 -7.13 -8.30
N ALA A 156 -4.31 -8.01 -8.65
CA ALA A 156 -4.63 -9.32 -9.19
C ALA A 156 -5.46 -10.16 -8.22
N GLY A 157 -5.47 -9.81 -6.92
CA GLY A 157 -6.41 -10.32 -5.92
C GLY A 157 -6.33 -11.84 -5.76
N ASN A 158 -5.61 -12.30 -4.73
CA ASN A 158 -5.64 -13.71 -4.28
C ASN A 158 -7.06 -14.28 -4.20
#